data_AF-A0A8H4ARR7-F1
#
_entry.id   AF-A0A8H4ARR7-F1
#
_cell.length_a   1.000
_cell.length_b   1.000
_cell.length_c   1.000
_cell.angle_alpha   90.00
_cell.angle_beta   90.00
_cell.angle_gamma   90.00
#
_symmetry.space_group_name_H-M   'P 1'
#
loop_
_entity.id
_entity.type
_entity.pdbx_description
1 polymer ?
#
loop_
_entity_poly.entity_id
_entity_poly.type
_entity_poly.pdbx_seq_one_letter_code
_entity_poly.pdbx_strand_id
1 'polypeptide(L)'
;MNWVTLALNNFTLSYGLTINQSVTGYEGQDTIIFGGVSVAQQTFGLATNTPFSDVEDGIIGVWIIPLIDAKINRKSVGTVPTAPAIIDTGTTLVYGISSVVDAIHSQIPDAILYSLQQEQIWLIPCDTISVVSFPFDNGLYSIDPAELIMNTNKSICISGLQSNHANFWFKFI
;
A
#
# COMPACT_ATOMS: atom_id res chain seq x y z
N MET A 1 20.05 -19.28 -10.53
CA MET A 1 19.40 -18.86 -9.28
C MET A 1 17.91 -18.83 -9.58
N ASN A 2 17.14 -19.71 -8.96
CA ASN A 2 15.67 -19.72 -9.10
C ASN A 2 15.12 -18.91 -7.93
N TRP A 3 14.52 -17.76 -8.21
CA TRP A 3 14.03 -16.83 -7.19
C TRP A 3 12.70 -17.32 -6.60
N VAL A 4 11.83 -17.94 -7.41
CA VAL A 4 10.54 -18.46 -6.95
C VAL A 4 10.56 -19.98 -6.82
N THR A 5 10.15 -20.50 -5.65
CA THR A 5 9.92 -21.94 -5.43
C THR A 5 8.48 -22.27 -5.78
N LEU A 6 8.24 -23.23 -6.69
CA LEU A 6 6.89 -23.68 -6.99
C LEU A 6 6.29 -24.38 -5.77
N ALA A 7 5.19 -23.85 -5.26
CA ALA A 7 4.28 -24.61 -4.41
C ALA A 7 3.42 -25.47 -5.36
N LEU A 8 3.29 -26.76 -5.09
CA LEU A 8 2.60 -27.72 -5.99
C LEU A 8 1.07 -27.54 -6.04
N ASN A 9 0.56 -26.38 -5.64
CA ASN A 9 -0.84 -26.05 -5.63
C ASN A 9 -1.20 -25.28 -6.91
N ASN A 10 -2.36 -25.60 -7.45
CA ASN A 10 -2.96 -24.81 -8.53
C ASN A 10 -3.81 -23.70 -7.92
N PHE A 11 -3.82 -22.52 -8.53
CA PHE A 11 -4.78 -21.47 -8.21
C PHE A 11 -5.72 -21.20 -9.38
N THR A 12 -6.92 -20.75 -9.05
CA THR A 12 -7.89 -20.19 -9.99
C THR A 12 -8.39 -18.87 -9.41
N LEU A 13 -8.22 -17.79 -10.15
CA LEU A 13 -8.74 -16.47 -9.81
C LEU A 13 -9.75 -16.05 -10.88
N SER A 14 -10.97 -15.69 -10.48
CA SER A 14 -11.98 -15.14 -11.40
C SER A 14 -12.18 -13.66 -11.09
N TYR A 15 -11.95 -12.79 -12.07
CA TYR A 15 -12.17 -11.35 -11.96
C TYR A 15 -12.95 -10.82 -13.16
N GLY A 16 -13.74 -9.75 -12.95
CA GLY A 16 -14.59 -9.14 -13.96
C GLY A 16 -16.09 -9.49 -13.83
N LEU A 17 -16.95 -8.64 -14.40
CA LEU A 17 -18.41 -8.76 -14.36
C LEU A 17 -18.97 -9.80 -15.36
N THR A 18 -18.11 -10.46 -16.13
CA THR A 18 -18.51 -11.43 -17.17
C THR A 18 -18.22 -12.85 -16.72
N ILE A 19 -19.20 -13.73 -16.91
CA ILE A 19 -19.15 -15.14 -16.53
C ILE A 19 -18.08 -15.85 -17.38
N ASN A 20 -17.25 -16.70 -16.76
CA ASN A 20 -16.20 -17.54 -17.37
C ASN A 20 -14.85 -16.88 -17.73
N GLN A 21 -14.51 -15.72 -17.15
CA GLN A 21 -13.13 -15.25 -17.17
C GLN A 21 -12.41 -15.70 -15.89
N SER A 22 -11.39 -16.54 -16.05
CA SER A 22 -10.55 -17.02 -14.96
C SER A 22 -9.08 -17.06 -15.37
N VAL A 23 -8.22 -16.60 -14.48
CA VAL A 23 -6.77 -16.83 -14.54
C VAL A 23 -6.47 -18.12 -13.79
N THR A 24 -5.66 -18.99 -14.39
CA THR A 24 -5.18 -20.21 -13.74
C THR A 24 -3.66 -20.33 -13.80
N GLY A 25 -3.09 -21.00 -12.81
CA GLY A 25 -1.66 -21.24 -12.76
C GLY A 25 -1.20 -21.94 -11.50
N TYR A 26 0.06 -21.77 -11.16
CA TYR A 26 0.70 -22.38 -9.99
C TYR A 26 0.89 -21.37 -8.87
N GLU A 27 0.84 -21.82 -7.64
CA GLU A 27 1.34 -21.03 -6.53
C GLU A 27 2.88 -21.06 -6.54
N GLY A 28 3.51 -19.90 -6.39
CA GLY A 28 4.94 -19.77 -6.15
C GLY A 28 5.19 -19.13 -4.79
N GLN A 29 6.32 -19.44 -4.16
CA GLN A 29 6.78 -18.77 -2.94
C GLN A 29 8.14 -18.12 -3.14
N ASP A 30 8.30 -16.89 -2.65
CA ASP A 30 9.57 -16.18 -2.63
C ASP A 30 9.70 -15.34 -1.35
N THR A 31 10.88 -14.81 -1.11
CA THR A 31 11.12 -13.71 -0.16
C THR A 31 11.10 -12.40 -0.90
N ILE A 32 10.15 -11.51 -0.60
CA ILE A 32 10.23 -10.15 -1.12
C ILE A 32 10.90 -9.26 -0.09
N ILE A 33 11.74 -8.38 -0.61
CA ILE A 33 12.44 -7.35 0.12
C ILE A 33 11.98 -6.03 -0.47
N PHE A 34 11.29 -5.21 0.33
CA PHE A 34 10.80 -3.90 -0.10
C PHE A 34 11.12 -2.85 0.97
N GLY A 35 11.81 -1.78 0.56
CA GLY A 35 12.10 -0.63 1.43
C GLY A 35 12.67 -0.99 2.80
N GLY A 36 13.53 -2.01 2.86
CA GLY A 36 14.15 -2.51 4.09
C GLY A 36 13.32 -3.53 4.89
N VAL A 37 12.09 -3.83 4.48
CA VAL A 37 11.23 -4.87 5.07
C VAL A 37 11.38 -6.16 4.26
N SER A 38 11.57 -7.28 4.96
CA SER A 38 11.67 -8.61 4.34
C SER A 38 10.55 -9.51 4.85
N VAL A 39 9.84 -10.16 3.93
CA VAL A 39 8.85 -11.18 4.27
C VAL A 39 9.11 -12.41 3.42
N ALA A 40 9.39 -13.51 4.11
CA ALA A 40 9.71 -14.80 3.50
C ALA A 40 8.44 -15.60 3.22
N GLN A 41 8.54 -16.53 2.26
CA GLN A 41 7.47 -17.47 1.90
C GLN A 41 6.16 -16.79 1.49
N GLN A 42 6.25 -15.61 0.88
CA GLN A 42 5.07 -14.99 0.32
C GLN A 42 4.58 -15.82 -0.86
N THR A 43 3.30 -16.19 -0.85
CA THR A 43 2.65 -16.89 -1.96
C THR A 43 2.23 -15.91 -3.06
N PHE A 44 2.51 -16.29 -4.31
CA PHE A 44 2.14 -15.60 -5.55
C PHE A 44 1.39 -16.53 -6.48
N GLY A 45 0.43 -16.00 -7.24
CA GLY A 45 -0.13 -16.70 -8.39
C GLY A 45 0.78 -16.54 -9.61
N LEU A 46 1.42 -17.61 -10.06
CA LEU A 46 2.15 -17.67 -11.33
C LEU A 46 1.19 -18.06 -12.45
N ALA A 47 0.56 -17.06 -13.07
CA ALA A 47 -0.40 -17.27 -14.14
C ALA A 47 0.22 -18.02 -15.32
N THR A 48 -0.47 -19.07 -15.77
CA THR A 48 -0.10 -19.86 -16.96
C THR A 48 -1.14 -19.77 -18.06
N ASN A 49 -2.35 -19.30 -17.72
CA ASN A 49 -3.44 -19.06 -18.65
C ASN A 49 -4.20 -17.79 -18.24
N THR A 50 -4.33 -16.83 -19.16
CA THR A 50 -5.02 -15.56 -18.98
C THR A 50 -5.98 -15.31 -20.15
N PRO A 51 -7.26 -14.94 -19.91
CA PRO A 51 -8.20 -14.58 -20.97
C PRO A 51 -8.04 -13.13 -21.47
N PHE A 52 -7.05 -12.39 -20.96
CA PHE A 52 -6.82 -10.97 -21.25
C PHE A 52 -5.77 -10.79 -22.36
N SER A 53 -6.02 -9.85 -23.27
CA SER A 53 -5.16 -9.57 -24.43
C SER A 53 -3.96 -8.68 -24.12
N ASP A 54 -3.95 -8.02 -22.95
CA ASP A 54 -2.87 -7.16 -22.50
C ASP A 54 -2.10 -7.89 -21.37
N VAL A 55 -0.85 -8.24 -21.63
CA VAL A 55 -0.01 -9.07 -20.74
C VAL A 55 0.76 -8.20 -19.74
N GLU A 56 0.12 -7.16 -19.19
CA GLU A 56 0.69 -6.35 -18.11
C GLU A 56 -0.16 -6.46 -16.85
N ASP A 57 -0.43 -7.69 -16.41
CA ASP A 57 -0.96 -7.90 -15.06
C ASP A 57 0.22 -8.10 -14.10
N GLY A 58 0.32 -7.18 -13.14
CA GLY A 58 1.33 -7.16 -12.11
C GLY A 58 1.30 -8.39 -11.19
N ILE A 59 2.18 -8.39 -10.20
CA ILE A 59 2.23 -9.44 -9.18
C ILE A 59 0.90 -9.43 -8.41
N ILE A 60 -0.02 -10.36 -8.72
CA ILE A 60 -1.21 -10.58 -7.90
C ILE A 60 -0.79 -11.41 -6.68
N GLY A 61 -0.38 -10.70 -5.64
CA GLY A 61 -0.17 -11.25 -4.30
C GLY A 61 -0.81 -10.31 -3.29
N VAL A 62 -1.79 -10.80 -2.54
CA VAL A 62 -2.28 -10.06 -1.37
C VAL A 62 -1.22 -10.20 -0.29
N TRP A 63 -0.45 -9.14 -0.09
CA TRP A 63 0.44 -9.02 1.05
C TRP A 63 -0.41 -8.67 2.27
N ILE A 64 -0.26 -9.43 3.35
CA ILE A 64 -0.86 -9.11 4.64
C ILE A 64 0.29 -9.09 5.63
N ILE A 65 0.83 -7.91 5.89
CA ILE A 65 1.81 -7.72 6.96
C ILE A 65 1.10 -7.04 8.13
N PRO A 66 1.24 -7.55 9.36
CA PRO A 66 0.82 -6.83 10.57
C PRO A 66 1.58 -5.51 10.67
N LEU A 67 0.86 -4.39 10.62
CA LEU A 67 1.42 -3.09 10.95
C LEU A 67 1.47 -2.92 12.48
N ILE A 68 2.64 -2.65 13.04
CA ILE A 68 2.83 -2.52 14.49
C ILE A 68 2.43 -1.11 14.95
N ASP A 69 2.84 -0.11 14.18
CA ASP A 69 2.75 1.31 14.56
C ASP A 69 2.74 2.17 13.29
N ALA A 70 2.47 3.45 13.44
CA ALA A 70 2.76 4.45 12.43
C ALA A 70 3.45 5.64 13.11
N LYS A 71 4.43 6.22 12.43
CA LYS A 71 5.27 7.28 12.99
C LYS A 71 5.33 8.47 12.08
N ILE A 72 5.36 9.65 12.67
CA ILE A 72 5.62 10.93 12.02
C ILE A 72 6.80 11.59 12.72
N ASN A 73 7.85 11.92 11.98
CA ASN A 73 9.10 12.48 12.52
C ASN A 73 9.69 11.63 13.67
N ARG A 74 9.64 10.29 13.52
CA ARG A 74 10.04 9.26 14.49
C ARG A 74 9.17 9.14 15.74
N LYS A 75 8.12 9.94 15.88
CA LYS A 75 7.17 9.86 16.99
C LYS A 75 6.01 8.94 16.62
N SER A 76 5.73 7.96 17.47
CA SER A 76 4.55 7.08 17.33
C SER A 76 3.26 7.89 17.40
N VAL A 77 2.28 7.50 16.58
CA VAL A 77 0.92 8.04 16.61
C VAL A 77 0.00 7.26 17.54
N GLY A 78 0.53 6.27 18.27
CA GLY A 78 -0.19 5.46 19.26
C GLY A 78 -0.64 4.11 18.71
N THR A 79 -1.66 3.53 19.33
CA THR A 79 -2.16 2.20 18.96
C THR A 79 -2.76 2.22 17.56
N VAL A 80 -2.12 1.52 16.64
CA VAL A 80 -2.68 1.22 15.31
C VAL A 80 -3.55 -0.03 15.44
N PRO A 81 -4.82 0.00 14.97
CA PRO A 81 -5.63 -1.21 14.93
C PRO A 81 -4.91 -2.30 14.12
N THR A 82 -4.91 -3.53 14.64
CA THR A 82 -4.36 -4.66 13.90
C THR A 82 -5.15 -4.83 12.62
N ALA A 83 -4.53 -4.47 11.51
CA ALA A 83 -5.12 -4.51 10.19
C ALA A 83 -4.08 -5.00 9.18
N PRO A 84 -4.51 -5.74 8.15
CA PRO A 84 -3.62 -6.12 7.07
C PRO A 84 -3.15 -4.87 6.32
N ALA A 85 -1.84 -4.79 6.04
CA ALA A 85 -1.30 -3.88 5.04
C ALA A 85 -1.10 -4.60 3.72
N ILE A 86 -1.72 -4.08 2.65
CA ILE A 86 -1.67 -4.58 1.28
C ILE A 86 -0.68 -3.74 0.48
N ILE A 87 0.27 -4.41 -0.15
CA ILE A 87 1.14 -3.83 -1.17
C ILE A 87 0.42 -3.99 -2.50
N ASP A 88 -0.04 -2.90 -3.07
CA ASP A 88 -0.89 -2.88 -4.26
C ASP A 88 -0.22 -2.06 -5.36
N THR A 89 0.18 -2.72 -6.45
CA THR A 89 0.83 -2.02 -7.56
C THR A 89 -0.11 -1.21 -8.45
N GLY A 90 -1.43 -1.33 -8.25
CA GLY A 90 -2.45 -0.66 -9.04
C GLY A 90 -2.97 0.67 -8.48
N THR A 91 -2.52 1.09 -7.29
CA THR A 91 -2.96 2.33 -6.63
C THR A 91 -1.85 3.37 -6.66
N THR A 92 -2.11 4.68 -6.76
CA THR A 92 -1.04 5.71 -6.75
C THR A 92 -0.64 6.18 -5.34
N LEU A 93 -1.60 6.15 -4.40
CA LEU A 93 -1.49 6.76 -3.07
C LEU A 93 -1.31 5.70 -1.98
N VAL A 94 -0.78 6.12 -0.82
CA VAL A 94 -0.89 5.34 0.41
C VAL A 94 -2.24 5.62 1.03
N TYR A 95 -3.03 4.58 1.30
CA TYR A 95 -4.28 4.71 2.05
C TYR A 95 -4.18 4.00 3.39
N GLY A 96 -4.74 4.61 4.42
CA GLY A 96 -4.72 4.06 5.76
C GLY A 96 -6.01 4.29 6.52
N ILE A 97 -6.09 3.62 7.67
CA ILE A 97 -7.20 3.77 8.61
C ILE A 97 -7.30 5.23 9.02
N SER A 98 -8.49 5.83 8.85
CA SER A 98 -8.71 7.27 9.06
C SER A 98 -8.13 7.78 10.38
N SER A 99 -8.35 7.08 11.50
CA SER A 99 -7.84 7.52 12.80
C SER A 99 -6.31 7.63 12.87
N VAL A 100 -5.59 6.77 12.15
CA VAL A 100 -4.12 6.78 12.12
C VAL A 100 -3.63 7.85 11.16
N VAL A 101 -4.26 7.99 10.00
CA VAL A 101 -3.96 9.02 9.01
C VAL A 101 -4.20 10.41 9.60
N ASP A 102 -5.30 10.60 10.33
CA ASP A 102 -5.62 11.84 11.03
C ASP A 102 -4.55 12.16 12.11
N ALA A 103 -4.12 11.14 12.87
CA ALA A 103 -3.08 11.31 13.88
C ALA A 103 -1.71 11.67 13.27
N ILE A 104 -1.39 11.15 12.07
CA ILE A 104 -0.20 11.55 11.31
C ILE A 104 -0.32 13.00 10.86
N HIS A 105 -1.40 13.34 10.15
CA HIS A 105 -1.57 14.69 9.58
C HIS A 105 -1.70 15.77 10.65
N SER A 106 -2.24 15.45 11.83
CA SER A 106 -2.27 16.38 12.98
C SER A 106 -0.89 16.86 13.43
N GLN A 107 0.19 16.19 13.00
CA GLN A 107 1.57 16.53 13.33
C GLN A 107 2.35 17.11 12.15
N ILE A 108 1.71 17.28 10.98
CA ILE A 108 2.28 17.98 9.82
C ILE A 108 1.81 19.44 9.91
N PRO A 109 2.73 20.42 10.03
CA PRO A 109 2.36 21.83 10.04
C PRO A 109 1.53 22.20 8.81
N ASP A 110 0.48 23.00 9.02
CA ASP A 110 -0.41 23.51 7.96
C ASP A 110 -1.11 22.43 7.11
N ALA A 111 -1.17 21.18 7.58
CA ALA A 111 -2.00 20.15 6.96
C ALA A 111 -3.49 20.47 7.12
N ILE A 112 -4.26 20.26 6.05
CA ILE A 112 -5.69 20.59 6.00
C ILE A 112 -6.46 19.38 5.45
N LEU A 113 -7.57 19.05 6.09
CA LEU A 113 -8.55 18.12 5.56
C LEU A 113 -9.57 18.90 4.73
N TYR A 114 -9.53 18.71 3.41
CA TYR A 114 -10.47 19.34 2.48
C TYR A 114 -11.58 18.37 2.13
N SER A 115 -12.83 18.85 2.01
CA SER A 115 -13.95 18.02 1.57
C SER A 115 -14.31 18.32 0.12
N LEU A 116 -14.28 17.28 -0.72
CA LEU A 116 -14.66 17.36 -2.12
C LEU A 116 -15.76 16.33 -2.38
N GLN A 117 -16.98 16.79 -2.68
CA GLN A 117 -18.07 15.92 -3.18
C GLN A 117 -18.34 14.67 -2.31
N GLN A 118 -18.37 14.83 -0.98
CA GLN A 118 -18.52 13.76 0.03
C GLN A 118 -17.25 12.94 0.33
N GLU A 119 -16.14 13.19 -0.36
CA GLU A 119 -14.83 12.61 -0.05
C GLU A 119 -13.98 13.58 0.79
N GLN A 120 -13.09 13.02 1.60
CA GLN A 120 -12.13 13.76 2.41
C GLN A 120 -10.73 13.56 1.84
N ILE A 121 -10.05 14.66 1.52
CA ILE A 121 -8.69 14.65 0.99
C ILE A 121 -7.76 15.45 1.90
N TRP A 122 -6.70 14.81 2.34
CA TRP A 122 -5.62 15.44 3.08
C TRP A 122 -4.72 16.23 2.15
N LEU A 123 -4.51 17.49 2.51
CA LEU A 123 -3.60 18.42 1.86
C LEU A 123 -2.48 18.78 2.82
N ILE A 124 -1.26 18.94 2.30
CA ILE A 124 -0.06 19.30 3.07
C ILE A 124 0.73 20.40 2.34
N PRO A 125 1.61 21.15 3.04
CA PRO A 125 2.53 22.08 2.37
C PRO A 125 3.41 21.35 1.36
N CYS A 126 3.58 21.94 0.17
CA CYS A 126 4.39 21.34 -0.89
C CYS A 126 5.90 21.30 -0.58
N ASP A 127 6.34 21.94 0.49
CA ASP A 127 7.71 21.97 1.00
C ASP A 127 7.87 21.22 2.33
N THR A 128 6.89 20.39 2.71
CA THR A 128 6.99 19.57 3.91
C THR A 128 8.23 18.68 3.87
N ILE A 129 8.91 18.61 5.01
CA ILE A 129 10.05 17.69 5.25
C ILE A 129 9.67 16.58 6.23
N SER A 130 8.37 16.44 6.52
CA SER A 130 7.90 15.48 7.50
C SER A 130 8.11 14.06 7.00
N VAL A 131 8.64 13.19 7.86
CA VAL A 131 8.90 11.78 7.51
C VAL A 131 7.83 10.90 8.14
N VAL A 132 7.03 10.24 7.30
CA VAL A 132 6.10 9.18 7.73
C VAL A 132 6.81 7.83 7.65
N SER A 133 6.63 6.97 8.64
CA SER A 133 7.20 5.62 8.63
C SER A 133 6.32 4.59 9.32
N PHE A 134 6.43 3.36 8.86
CA PHE A 134 5.60 2.22 9.23
C PHE A 134 6.49 1.08 9.73
N PRO A 135 6.56 0.87 11.04
CA PRO A 135 7.19 -0.31 11.62
C PRO A 135 6.36 -1.58 11.39
N PHE A 136 7.02 -2.61 10.88
CA PHE A 136 6.52 -3.97 10.73
C PHE A 136 7.39 -4.92 11.59
N ASP A 137 6.94 -6.16 11.78
CA ASP A 137 7.66 -7.18 12.56
C ASP A 137 9.13 -7.35 12.11
N ASN A 138 9.37 -7.22 10.80
CA ASN A 138 10.68 -7.47 10.19
C ASN A 138 11.31 -6.24 9.54
N GLY A 139 10.96 -5.03 9.97
CA GLY A 139 11.62 -3.83 9.46
C GLY A 139 10.87 -2.52 9.66
N LEU A 140 11.48 -1.45 9.18
CA LEU A 140 10.88 -0.12 9.15
C LEU A 140 10.85 0.34 7.70
N TYR A 141 9.66 0.65 7.22
CA TYR A 141 9.50 1.31 5.93
C TYR A 141 9.27 2.80 6.16
N SER A 142 10.10 3.65 5.55
CA SER A 142 9.97 5.11 5.60
C SER A 142 9.57 5.63 4.23
N ILE A 143 8.55 6.50 4.19
CA ILE A 143 8.18 7.24 2.98
C ILE A 143 9.20 8.36 2.80
N ASP A 144 9.77 8.50 1.61
CA ASP A 144 10.55 9.69 1.27
C ASP A 144 9.62 10.92 1.33
N PRO A 145 9.97 12.02 2.02
CA PRO A 145 9.13 13.22 2.04
C PRO A 145 8.66 13.70 0.65
N ALA A 146 9.45 13.48 -0.41
CA ALA A 146 9.05 13.79 -1.78
C ALA A 146 7.87 12.94 -2.28
N GLU A 147 7.74 11.68 -1.81
CA GLU A 147 6.61 10.79 -2.13
C GLU A 147 5.34 11.18 -1.36
N LEU A 148 5.44 11.96 -0.28
CA LEU A 148 4.26 12.54 0.38
C LEU A 148 3.67 13.72 -0.40
N ILE A 149 4.36 14.27 -1.39
CA ILE A 149 3.97 15.51 -2.07
C ILE A 149 3.48 15.19 -3.48
N MET A 150 2.15 15.19 -3.68
CA MET A 150 1.57 15.20 -5.02
C MET A 150 1.29 16.64 -5.47
N ASN A 151 2.11 17.12 -6.41
CA ASN A 151 2.12 18.52 -6.84
C ASN A 151 0.84 18.91 -7.59
N THR A 152 0.24 20.04 -7.19
CA THR A 152 -0.95 20.64 -7.84
C THR A 152 -0.71 22.04 -8.41
N ASN A 153 0.56 22.44 -8.62
CA ASN A 153 1.00 23.78 -9.05
C ASN A 153 0.65 24.91 -8.06
N LYS A 154 0.55 24.62 -6.77
CA LYS A 154 0.19 25.56 -5.69
C LYS A 154 1.12 25.41 -4.49
N SER A 155 0.98 26.26 -3.47
CA SER A 155 1.72 26.14 -2.19
C SER A 155 1.24 24.99 -1.31
N ILE A 156 0.08 24.43 -1.63
CA ILE A 156 -0.52 23.28 -0.95
C ILE A 156 -0.68 22.12 -1.95
N CYS A 157 -0.33 20.93 -1.50
CA CYS A 157 -0.23 19.72 -2.31
C CYS A 157 -1.17 18.64 -1.77
N ILE A 158 -1.56 17.71 -2.62
CA ILE A 158 -2.26 16.51 -2.18
C ILE A 158 -1.26 15.66 -1.40
N SER A 159 -1.66 15.19 -0.22
CA SER A 159 -0.83 14.26 0.55
C SER A 159 -0.76 12.91 -0.16
N GLY A 160 0.44 12.36 -0.26
CA GLY A 160 0.69 10.99 -0.69
C GLY A 160 0.07 9.94 0.26
N LEU A 161 -0.41 10.39 1.44
CA LEU A 161 -1.12 9.58 2.42
C LEU A 161 -2.56 10.09 2.57
N GLN A 162 -3.52 9.21 2.32
CA GLN A 162 -4.96 9.49 2.42
C GLN A 162 -5.66 8.51 3.36
N SER A 163 -6.84 8.90 3.83
CA SER A 163 -7.71 8.02 4.60
C SER A 163 -8.51 7.14 3.65
N ASN A 164 -8.73 5.87 4.01
CA ASN A 164 -9.77 5.06 3.38
C ASN A 164 -10.89 4.73 4.38
N HIS A 165 -12.06 4.41 3.84
CA HIS A 165 -13.20 3.94 4.63
C HIS A 165 -13.15 2.43 4.91
N ALA A 166 -12.08 1.76 4.48
CA ALA A 166 -11.90 0.34 4.64
C ALA A 166 -10.82 0.08 5.69
N ASN A 167 -11.02 -0.86 6.61
CA ASN A 167 -10.11 -1.08 7.75
C ASN A 167 -8.81 -1.81 7.35
N PHE A 168 -8.06 -1.32 6.36
CA PHE A 168 -6.80 -1.90 5.90
C PHE A 168 -5.91 -0.86 5.22
N TRP A 169 -4.62 -1.14 5.07
CA TRP A 169 -3.67 -0.20 4.45
C TRP A 169 -3.42 -0.55 2.99
N PHE A 170 -3.36 0.46 2.11
CA PHE A 170 -2.81 0.33 0.77
C PHE A 170 -1.50 1.12 0.68
N LYS A 171 -0.52 0.59 -0.03
CA LYS A 171 0.63 1.38 -0.46
C LYS A 171 1.10 0.94 -1.85
N PHE A 172 1.39 1.92 -2.70
CA PHE A 172 2.25 1.75 -3.88
C PHE A 172 3.53 2.60 -3.80
N ILE A 173 4.30 2.50 -4.89
CA ILE A 173 5.61 3.05 -5.23
C ILE A 173 5.37 4.05 -6.36
#